data_AF-A0AAE0S2S9-F1
#
_entry.id   AF-A0AAE0S2S9-F1
#
_cell.length_a   1.000
_cell.length_b   1.000
_cell.length_c   1.000
_cell.angle_alpha   90.00
_cell.angle_beta   90.00
_cell.angle_gamma   90.00
#
_symmetry.space_group_name_H-M   'P 1'
#
loop_
_entity.id
_entity.type
_entity.pdbx_description
1 polymer ?
#
loop_
_entity_poly.entity_id
_entity_poly.type
_entity_poly.pdbx_seq_one_letter_code
_entity_poly.pdbx_strand_id
1 'polypeptide(L)'
;MKSVQVPPYNITNFVFDLMDLKNHVVEPSLSDQSASESKDKSTILKVMTSTEISKSLPSSVNGENCTNVSICVMNSSECKDNTCQCQNVFSNLDKITCLPEVEYLEVGLGFNCSQPDACNDTNALCNETCICQPGYYDDTGVNDTDGTCIEKVGLGFNCSQQDACNDTNALCNGTCICQPGYYDDTGVNDTDGTCTEKVGLGFNCSQPDACNDTNAVCNGTCICQPGYYDDTGVNDTDGTCTEKIRLGFNFSQQDACNDTNALCNGTCICQPGYYDDTGVNDTDGTCTEKVGLGFNCSQPDACNDTNALCNGTCICQPGYYDDTGVNDTDGTCIEKVGLGFNCSQPDACNDTNALCNGTCICQPGYYDDTGVNDTDGTCTEKVGLGFNCSQPDACNDTNALCNGSCICQPGYYDDTGVNDTDGTCTEKVGLGFNCSQPDACNDTNALCNGSCICQPGYYDDTGVNDTDGTCTEKVGLGSNCTHSNECNDTYATCNGTCACQFGYYDNNGVNNASGICIPKVGLGFNCSHPDACNDTNAVCNGTCICQPGYYNDTGVNGTDGICKAKVGLGSKCSKLDACNDTNAVCKGTCVCQPGFYDDTGVNDTDGVCTASMFM
;
A
#
# COMPACT_ATOMS: atom_id res chain seq x y z
N MET A 1 -27.15 -22.45 -5.01
CA MET A 1 -27.25 -21.05 -4.51
C MET A 1 -28.16 -21.00 -3.28
N LYS A 2 -27.56 -20.95 -2.07
CA LYS A 2 -28.23 -20.53 -0.83
C LYS A 2 -27.55 -19.24 -0.41
N SER A 3 -28.27 -18.13 -0.48
CA SER A 3 -27.81 -16.81 -0.06
C SER A 3 -27.72 -16.77 1.46
N VAL A 4 -26.53 -16.50 1.99
CA VAL A 4 -26.31 -16.18 3.40
C VAL A 4 -26.30 -14.65 3.50
N GLN A 5 -27.41 -14.09 3.97
CA GLN A 5 -27.53 -12.68 4.32
C GLN A 5 -26.73 -12.40 5.60
N VAL A 6 -25.72 -11.55 5.49
CA VAL A 6 -25.04 -10.91 6.64
C VAL A 6 -25.77 -9.59 6.93
N PRO A 7 -26.11 -9.27 8.20
CA PRO A 7 -26.82 -8.05 8.53
C PRO A 7 -25.88 -6.82 8.55
N PRO A 8 -26.39 -5.60 8.30
CA PRO A 8 -25.59 -4.39 8.31
C PRO A 8 -25.23 -3.98 9.75
N TYR A 9 -23.95 -3.69 9.97
CA TYR A 9 -23.48 -3.03 11.19
C TYR A 9 -23.99 -1.59 11.23
N ASN A 10 -24.68 -1.29 12.32
CA ASN A 10 -25.30 -0.01 12.63
C ASN A 10 -24.26 0.85 13.37
N ILE A 11 -23.69 1.87 12.71
CA ILE A 11 -22.80 2.83 13.36
C ILE A 11 -23.67 3.89 14.04
N THR A 12 -23.79 3.78 15.35
CA THR A 12 -24.37 4.78 16.23
C THR A 12 -23.50 6.03 16.26
N ASN A 13 -24.07 7.15 15.83
CA ASN A 13 -23.57 8.51 16.07
C ASN A 13 -23.40 8.76 17.57
N PHE A 14 -22.17 8.97 18.02
CA PHE A 14 -21.89 9.62 19.29
C PHE A 14 -21.88 11.14 19.06
N VAL A 15 -22.96 11.79 19.48
CA VAL A 15 -23.07 13.23 19.65
C VAL A 15 -22.41 13.57 20.99
N PHE A 16 -21.31 14.33 20.98
CA PHE A 16 -20.80 14.98 22.18
C PHE A 16 -21.50 16.33 22.35
N ASP A 17 -22.20 16.47 23.48
CA ASP A 17 -22.77 17.72 23.97
C ASP A 17 -21.68 18.76 24.27
N LEU A 18 -21.75 19.90 23.60
CA LEU A 18 -21.07 21.13 23.99
C LEU A 18 -21.89 21.80 25.11
N MET A 19 -21.47 21.62 26.36
CA MET A 19 -21.94 22.46 27.47
C MET A 19 -21.19 23.79 27.50
N ASP A 20 -21.95 24.83 27.16
CA ASP A 20 -21.68 26.23 27.41
C ASP A 20 -21.55 26.49 28.92
N LEU A 21 -20.40 26.98 29.39
CA LEU A 21 -20.22 27.46 30.76
C LEU A 21 -19.45 28.79 30.75
N LYS A 22 -20.21 29.86 30.53
CA LYS A 22 -19.85 31.23 30.91
C LYS A 22 -19.71 31.30 32.43
N ASN A 23 -18.51 31.61 32.92
CA ASN A 23 -18.32 32.10 34.28
C ASN A 23 -17.76 33.53 34.26
N HIS A 24 -18.64 34.47 34.59
CA HIS A 24 -18.37 35.79 35.13
C HIS A 24 -17.94 35.67 36.60
N VAL A 25 -16.77 36.18 36.98
CA VAL A 25 -16.47 36.68 38.34
C VAL A 25 -15.39 37.76 38.16
N VAL A 26 -15.76 39.05 38.12
CA VAL A 26 -15.81 40.01 39.24
C VAL A 26 -14.41 40.38 39.76
N GLU A 27 -13.94 41.55 39.31
CA GLU A 27 -12.88 42.34 39.95
C GLU A 27 -13.31 42.78 41.37
N PRO A 28 -12.40 42.82 42.35
CA PRO A 28 -12.54 43.70 43.48
C PRO A 28 -11.59 44.89 43.35
N SER A 29 -12.19 46.05 43.10
CA SER A 29 -11.63 47.36 43.42
C SER A 29 -11.67 47.57 44.93
N LEU A 30 -10.53 47.93 45.52
CA LEU A 30 -10.43 48.47 46.87
C LEU A 30 -9.52 49.70 46.84
N SER A 31 -10.18 50.85 46.82
CA SER A 31 -9.66 52.17 47.19
C SER A 31 -10.04 52.47 48.63
N ASP A 32 -9.12 53.02 49.42
CA ASP A 32 -9.34 54.21 50.28
C ASP A 32 -8.05 54.56 51.06
N GLN A 33 -7.49 55.76 50.80
CA GLN A 33 -7.52 56.97 51.65
C GLN A 33 -6.70 56.86 52.94
N SER A 34 -5.64 57.67 53.16
CA SER A 34 -5.73 59.09 53.56
C SER A 34 -4.27 59.61 53.73
N ALA A 35 -3.88 60.71 53.06
CA ALA A 35 -3.90 62.11 53.51
C ALA A 35 -2.96 62.46 54.68
N SER A 36 -1.95 63.30 54.42
CA SER A 36 -1.86 64.64 55.05
C SER A 36 -0.78 65.52 54.40
N GLU A 37 -1.13 66.80 54.28
CA GLU A 37 -0.34 67.91 53.78
C GLU A 37 0.67 68.40 54.81
N SER A 38 1.76 69.03 54.35
CA SER A 38 2.32 70.20 55.03
C SER A 38 3.20 71.01 54.06
N LYS A 39 2.74 72.22 53.76
CA LYS A 39 3.55 73.34 53.28
C LYS A 39 4.19 73.99 54.51
N ASP A 40 5.44 74.44 54.39
CA ASP A 40 5.77 75.74 54.98
C ASP A 40 6.90 76.47 54.25
N LYS A 41 6.73 77.80 54.19
CA LYS A 41 7.66 78.81 53.69
C LYS A 41 8.52 79.33 54.84
N SER A 42 9.47 80.22 54.48
CA SER A 42 10.09 81.27 55.33
C SER A 42 11.46 80.84 55.90
N THR A 43 12.54 81.62 55.98
CA THR A 43 12.89 83.00 55.59
C THR A 43 14.38 83.17 55.88
N ILE A 44 14.99 84.09 55.15
CA ILE A 44 16.30 84.73 55.32
C ILE A 44 16.63 85.02 56.81
N LEU A 45 17.84 84.65 57.26
CA LEU A 45 18.50 85.32 58.38
C LEU A 45 19.93 85.72 57.99
N LYS A 46 20.11 87.03 57.77
CA LYS A 46 21.40 87.72 57.84
C LYS A 46 21.76 87.92 59.31
N VAL A 47 22.97 87.55 59.71
CA VAL A 47 23.62 88.09 60.91
C VAL A 47 25.03 88.56 60.53
N MET A 48 25.31 89.80 60.89
CA MET A 48 26.59 90.50 60.74
C MET A 48 27.52 90.17 61.92
N THR A 49 28.84 90.14 61.68
CA THR A 49 29.88 90.71 62.57
C THR A 49 31.09 91.10 61.69
N SER A 50 31.43 92.40 61.62
CA SER A 50 32.40 93.14 62.44
C SER A 50 33.87 92.88 62.03
N THR A 51 34.42 93.60 61.04
CA THR A 51 35.22 94.85 61.15
C THR A 51 36.70 94.65 61.53
N GLU A 52 37.54 95.12 60.61
CA GLU A 52 38.94 95.57 60.68
C GLU A 52 39.58 95.77 62.06
N ILE A 53 40.76 95.16 62.31
CA ILE A 53 41.90 95.82 62.97
C ILE A 53 43.22 95.24 62.40
N SER A 54 43.87 95.96 61.49
CA SER A 54 45.33 95.91 61.37
C SER A 54 45.83 97.20 60.71
N LYS A 55 45.93 98.26 61.52
CA LYS A 55 46.77 99.43 61.22
C LYS A 55 47.81 99.60 62.31
N SER A 56 49.04 99.30 61.89
CA SER A 56 50.22 100.16 62.02
C SER A 56 50.86 100.40 63.39
N LEU A 57 52.20 100.33 63.34
CA LEU A 57 53.24 100.99 64.15
C LEU A 57 53.90 100.13 65.25
N PRO A 58 55.14 100.44 65.65
CA PRO A 58 56.32 100.59 64.80
C PRO A 58 57.55 99.86 65.38
N SER A 59 58.58 99.87 64.55
CA SER A 59 59.99 99.60 64.81
C SER A 59 60.56 100.05 66.17
N SER A 60 61.45 99.19 66.69
CA SER A 60 62.70 99.52 67.39
C SER A 60 62.61 100.19 68.77
N VAL A 61 62.80 99.39 69.82
CA VAL A 61 63.72 99.76 70.93
C VAL A 61 64.46 98.49 71.39
N ASN A 62 65.72 98.36 70.98
CA ASN A 62 66.71 97.56 71.71
C ASN A 62 66.98 98.24 73.05
N GLY A 63 66.99 97.49 74.16
CA GLY A 63 67.42 98.05 75.43
C GLY A 63 67.27 97.09 76.60
N GLU A 64 68.37 96.47 76.96
CA GLU A 64 68.56 95.60 78.12
C GLU A 64 68.24 96.27 79.47
N ASN A 65 67.92 95.42 80.47
CA ASN A 65 67.90 95.64 81.93
C ASN A 65 66.72 96.43 82.54
N CYS A 66 65.81 95.70 83.20
CA CYS A 66 64.78 96.29 84.07
C CYS A 66 65.36 96.62 85.47
N THR A 67 65.52 97.91 85.80
CA THR A 67 66.04 98.36 87.12
C THR A 67 64.95 98.81 88.10
N ASN A 68 63.68 98.83 87.69
CA ASN A 68 62.50 99.00 88.54
C ASN A 68 61.24 98.48 87.83
N VAL A 69 60.22 98.09 88.62
CA VAL A 69 59.03 97.27 88.26
C VAL A 69 58.21 97.76 87.05
N SER A 70 58.41 98.99 86.58
CA SER A 70 57.59 99.64 85.55
C SER A 70 58.06 99.46 84.09
N ILE A 71 58.99 98.55 83.80
CA ILE A 71 59.61 98.40 82.45
C ILE A 71 59.14 97.13 81.69
N CYS A 72 58.51 96.13 82.34
CA CYS A 72 57.94 94.98 81.62
C CYS A 72 56.53 95.34 81.09
N VAL A 73 56.36 95.40 79.76
CA VAL A 73 55.24 96.10 79.09
C VAL A 73 53.91 95.30 79.07
N MET A 74 53.79 94.14 79.73
CA MET A 74 52.53 93.39 79.78
C MET A 74 52.20 92.85 81.18
N ASN A 75 50.91 92.94 81.54
CA ASN A 75 50.28 92.64 82.84
C ASN A 75 50.52 91.23 83.43
N SER A 76 51.36 90.42 82.80
CA SER A 76 51.55 88.99 83.11
C SER A 76 53.04 88.60 83.25
N SER A 77 53.93 89.59 83.44
CA SER A 77 55.37 89.41 83.61
C SER A 77 55.91 90.14 84.84
N GLU A 78 56.80 89.50 85.62
CA GLU A 78 57.51 90.13 86.76
C GLU A 78 59.00 90.29 86.46
N CYS A 79 59.62 91.41 86.88
CA CYS A 79 61.06 91.61 86.76
C CYS A 79 61.77 90.89 87.92
N LYS A 80 62.50 89.81 87.61
CA LYS A 80 63.29 89.03 88.56
C LYS A 80 64.72 88.94 88.04
N ASP A 81 65.70 89.22 88.89
CA ASP A 81 67.13 89.16 88.56
C ASP A 81 67.49 89.95 87.27
N ASN A 82 66.97 91.19 87.15
CA ASN A 82 67.16 92.08 86.00
C ASN A 82 66.64 91.56 84.64
N THR A 83 65.77 90.54 84.62
CA THR A 83 65.08 90.04 83.42
C THR A 83 63.57 89.88 83.64
N CYS A 84 62.75 90.21 82.64
CA CYS A 84 61.29 89.98 82.72
C CYS A 84 61.01 88.47 82.55
N GLN A 85 60.30 87.86 83.50
CA GLN A 85 59.87 86.45 83.44
C GLN A 85 58.33 86.35 83.46
N CYS A 86 57.77 85.43 82.68
CA CYS A 86 56.32 85.16 82.61
C CYS A 86 55.83 84.46 83.88
N GLN A 87 54.63 84.79 84.37
CA GLN A 87 54.01 84.07 85.50
C GLN A 87 53.58 82.64 85.09
N ASN A 88 53.57 81.72 86.09
CA ASN A 88 53.53 80.23 86.03
C ASN A 88 52.53 79.50 85.10
N VAL A 89 51.82 80.18 84.20
CA VAL A 89 50.84 79.60 83.25
C VAL A 89 51.11 79.98 81.79
N PHE A 90 52.27 80.58 81.50
CA PHE A 90 52.66 80.98 80.14
C PHE A 90 54.12 80.62 79.84
N SER A 91 54.38 80.01 78.68
CA SER A 91 55.72 79.65 78.22
C SER A 91 56.40 80.79 77.45
N ASN A 92 57.70 80.98 77.69
CA ASN A 92 58.52 82.00 77.03
C ASN A 92 58.88 81.57 75.60
N LEU A 93 58.36 82.25 74.58
CA LEU A 93 58.71 81.96 73.17
C LEU A 93 59.96 82.73 72.72
N ASP A 94 60.17 83.97 73.19
CA ASP A 94 61.37 84.78 72.93
C ASP A 94 61.47 85.97 73.90
N LYS A 95 62.18 85.80 75.03
CA LYS A 95 62.61 86.75 76.12
C LYS A 95 61.69 87.92 76.58
N ILE A 96 60.56 88.19 75.95
CA ILE A 96 59.68 89.35 76.17
C ILE A 96 58.19 89.00 75.89
N THR A 97 57.85 87.82 75.33
CA THR A 97 56.47 87.47 74.94
C THR A 97 56.00 86.13 75.54
N CYS A 98 54.83 86.14 76.18
CA CYS A 98 54.17 84.98 76.81
C CYS A 98 52.82 84.69 76.10
N LEU A 99 52.55 83.45 75.65
CA LEU A 99 51.29 83.03 74.99
C LEU A 99 50.66 81.81 75.71
N PRO A 100 49.32 81.63 75.67
CA PRO A 100 48.63 80.47 76.24
C PRO A 100 48.72 79.22 75.33
N GLU A 101 48.90 78.03 75.93
CA GLU A 101 48.74 76.74 75.23
C GLU A 101 47.25 76.48 74.92
N VAL A 102 46.94 75.99 73.71
CA VAL A 102 45.59 75.58 73.30
C VAL A 102 45.64 74.10 72.92
N GLU A 103 44.95 73.24 73.67
CA GLU A 103 44.67 71.84 73.28
C GLU A 103 43.59 71.82 72.18
N TYR A 104 43.81 71.09 71.09
CA TYR A 104 42.81 70.86 70.04
C TYR A 104 41.92 69.67 70.45
N LEU A 105 40.60 69.84 70.37
CA LEU A 105 39.61 68.80 70.71
C LEU A 105 39.27 67.99 69.43
N GLU A 106 39.53 66.69 69.42
CA GLU A 106 39.07 65.77 68.37
C GLU A 106 37.54 65.57 68.45
N VAL A 107 36.85 65.47 67.31
CA VAL A 107 35.38 65.40 67.20
C VAL A 107 34.95 64.04 66.63
N GLY A 108 33.83 63.48 67.12
CA GLY A 108 33.31 62.17 66.69
C GLY A 108 32.65 62.16 65.30
N LEU A 109 32.25 60.97 64.82
CA LEU A 109 31.55 60.78 63.54
C LEU A 109 30.18 61.49 63.51
N GLY A 110 29.82 62.05 62.35
CA GLY A 110 28.58 62.83 62.15
C GLY A 110 28.63 64.27 62.67
N PHE A 111 29.66 64.66 63.43
CA PHE A 111 29.82 66.03 63.94
C PHE A 111 30.52 66.95 62.94
N ASN A 112 30.20 68.25 62.99
CA ASN A 112 30.81 69.26 62.14
C ASN A 112 32.31 69.36 62.40
N CYS A 113 33.08 69.34 61.33
CA CYS A 113 34.53 69.43 61.37
C CYS A 113 34.98 70.60 60.48
N SER A 114 36.12 71.20 60.81
CA SER A 114 36.62 72.40 60.11
C SER A 114 38.07 72.27 59.65
N GLN A 115 38.71 71.13 59.94
CA GLN A 115 40.07 70.79 59.53
C GLN A 115 40.12 69.29 59.17
N PRO A 116 41.03 68.87 58.27
CA PRO A 116 41.14 67.48 57.80
C PRO A 116 41.36 66.47 58.93
N ASP A 117 42.13 66.85 59.95
CA ASP A 117 42.55 65.98 61.07
C ASP A 117 41.67 66.15 62.32
N ALA A 118 40.47 66.73 62.18
CA ALA A 118 39.59 67.00 63.32
C ALA A 118 38.78 65.77 63.77
N CYS A 119 38.77 64.69 62.99
CA CYS A 119 37.95 63.50 63.29
C CYS A 119 38.72 62.51 64.17
N ASN A 120 38.06 62.00 65.22
CA ASN A 120 38.64 61.09 66.21
C ASN A 120 38.95 59.68 65.65
N ASP A 121 38.39 59.31 64.49
CA ASP A 121 38.62 58.02 63.84
C ASP A 121 39.60 58.16 62.66
N THR A 122 40.63 57.31 62.62
CA THR A 122 41.68 57.32 61.59
C THR A 122 41.18 56.97 60.17
N ASN A 123 40.03 56.30 60.09
CA ASN A 123 39.35 55.92 58.85
C ASN A 123 38.16 56.86 58.56
N ALA A 124 38.05 57.98 59.28
CA ALA A 124 37.14 59.08 58.94
C ALA A 124 37.87 60.19 58.17
N LEU A 125 37.12 60.97 57.40
CA LEU A 125 37.57 62.18 56.75
C LEU A 125 36.62 63.33 57.06
N CYS A 126 37.16 64.54 57.15
CA CYS A 126 36.34 65.74 57.33
C CYS A 126 35.81 66.26 55.98
N ASN A 127 34.49 66.20 55.79
CA ASN A 127 33.79 66.79 54.64
C ASN A 127 32.52 67.52 55.12
N GLU A 128 32.71 68.69 55.73
CA GLU A 128 31.71 69.46 56.50
C GLU A 128 31.30 68.79 57.82
N THR A 129 31.11 67.47 57.81
CA THR A 129 31.02 66.58 58.97
C THR A 129 32.06 65.46 58.88
N CYS A 130 32.40 64.85 60.02
CA CYS A 130 33.23 63.65 60.03
C CYS A 130 32.45 62.46 59.46
N ILE A 131 32.87 61.94 58.31
CA ILE A 131 32.27 60.80 57.62
C ILE A 131 33.33 59.72 57.36
N CYS A 132 32.92 58.46 57.26
CA CYS A 132 33.86 57.39 56.95
C CYS A 132 34.46 57.52 55.55
N GLN A 133 35.75 57.18 55.43
CA GLN A 133 36.46 57.13 54.16
C GLN A 133 35.85 56.05 53.24
N PRO A 134 35.99 56.16 51.91
CA PRO A 134 35.60 55.11 50.98
C PRO A 134 36.21 53.76 51.39
N GLY A 135 35.38 52.69 51.39
CA GLY A 135 35.78 51.39 51.93
C GLY A 135 35.41 51.17 53.41
N TYR A 136 34.86 52.17 54.10
CA TYR A 136 34.39 52.07 55.48
C TYR A 136 32.94 52.53 55.63
N TYR A 137 32.25 52.08 56.67
CA TYR A 137 30.89 52.49 57.02
C TYR A 137 30.77 52.75 58.53
N ASP A 138 29.77 53.54 58.90
CA ASP A 138 29.40 53.81 60.30
C ASP A 138 28.38 52.74 60.74
N ASP A 139 28.75 51.92 61.71
CA ASP A 139 27.94 50.81 62.23
C ASP A 139 26.88 51.25 63.25
N THR A 140 27.04 52.44 63.82
CA THR A 140 26.18 53.01 64.87
C THR A 140 25.16 54.02 64.34
N GLY A 141 25.40 54.61 63.17
CA GLY A 141 24.53 55.59 62.52
C GLY A 141 24.83 57.04 62.97
N VAL A 142 24.48 57.98 62.09
CA VAL A 142 24.92 59.39 62.14
C VAL A 142 24.63 60.06 63.51
N ASN A 143 25.66 60.70 64.09
CA ASN A 143 25.70 61.44 65.37
C ASN A 143 26.06 60.65 66.64
N ASP A 144 26.92 59.64 66.52
CA ASP A 144 27.52 59.01 67.70
C ASP A 144 28.87 59.63 68.08
N THR A 145 29.04 59.88 69.38
CA THR A 145 30.30 60.33 69.97
C THR A 145 31.36 59.23 70.07
N ASP A 146 30.96 57.96 69.92
CA ASP A 146 31.86 56.78 69.94
C ASP A 146 31.95 56.01 68.61
N GLY A 147 31.25 56.48 67.57
CA GLY A 147 31.17 55.79 66.28
C GLY A 147 32.56 55.56 65.69
N THR A 148 32.81 54.31 65.29
CA THR A 148 34.03 53.89 64.60
C THR A 148 33.73 53.53 63.16
N CYS A 149 34.62 53.89 62.25
CA CYS A 149 34.52 53.50 60.85
C CYS A 149 34.98 52.06 60.68
N ILE A 150 34.05 51.16 60.37
CA ILE A 150 34.30 49.74 60.15
C ILE A 150 34.53 49.49 58.65
N GLU A 151 35.53 48.66 58.34
CA GLU A 151 35.84 48.28 56.96
C GLU A 151 34.66 47.52 56.32
N LYS A 152 34.30 47.92 55.11
CA LYS A 152 33.27 47.24 54.32
C LYS A 152 33.74 45.86 53.90
N VAL A 153 32.83 44.90 53.89
CA VAL A 153 33.15 43.50 53.58
C VAL A 153 33.26 43.30 52.06
N GLY A 154 34.34 42.66 51.60
CA GLY A 154 34.55 42.33 50.17
C GLY A 154 33.54 41.31 49.64
N LEU A 155 33.45 41.17 48.31
CA LEU A 155 32.56 40.19 47.67
C LEU A 155 32.97 38.75 47.98
N GLY A 156 31.98 37.88 48.23
CA GLY A 156 32.20 36.48 48.61
C GLY A 156 32.61 36.26 50.07
N PHE A 157 32.84 37.33 50.85
CA PHE A 157 33.16 37.22 52.28
C PHE A 157 31.91 37.24 53.16
N ASN A 158 31.96 36.52 54.29
CA ASN A 158 30.85 36.46 55.24
C ASN A 158 30.62 37.83 55.88
N CYS A 159 29.36 38.20 55.98
CA CYS A 159 28.92 39.48 56.51
C CYS A 159 27.74 39.28 57.47
N SER A 160 27.65 40.12 58.49
CA SER A 160 26.51 40.22 59.40
C SER A 160 25.44 41.14 58.80
N GLN A 161 24.16 41.01 59.20
CA GLN A 161 23.08 41.85 58.63
C GLN A 161 23.29 43.37 58.79
N GLN A 162 24.23 43.79 59.63
CA GLN A 162 24.59 45.19 59.86
C GLN A 162 25.84 45.63 59.08
N ASP A 163 26.52 44.71 58.39
CA ASP A 163 27.73 45.00 57.63
C ASP A 163 27.37 45.57 56.26
N ALA A 164 28.15 46.57 55.81
CA ALA A 164 28.07 47.09 54.46
C ALA A 164 29.07 46.38 53.55
N CYS A 165 28.63 45.98 52.35
CA CYS A 165 29.51 45.43 51.33
C CYS A 165 30.30 46.54 50.63
N ASN A 166 31.51 46.22 50.17
CA ASN A 166 32.42 47.19 49.56
C ASN A 166 31.87 47.75 48.22
N ASP A 167 31.22 46.89 47.44
CA ASP A 167 30.55 47.24 46.19
C ASP A 167 29.12 47.79 46.44
N THR A 168 28.73 48.83 45.71
CA THR A 168 27.42 49.49 45.86
C THR A 168 26.25 48.65 45.31
N ASN A 169 26.54 47.77 44.35
CA ASN A 169 25.61 46.80 43.78
C ASN A 169 25.70 45.44 44.48
N ALA A 170 26.35 45.36 45.64
CA ALA A 170 26.35 44.19 46.51
C ALA A 170 25.39 44.37 47.69
N LEU A 171 24.90 43.26 48.24
CA LEU A 171 24.09 43.23 49.45
C LEU A 171 24.60 42.15 50.40
N CYS A 172 24.49 42.40 51.70
CA CYS A 172 24.83 41.39 52.69
C CYS A 172 23.64 40.43 52.93
N ASN A 173 23.83 39.15 52.64
CA ASN A 173 22.87 38.08 52.96
C ASN A 173 23.59 36.87 53.61
N GLY A 174 24.33 37.13 54.69
CA GLY A 174 25.25 36.17 55.31
C GLY A 174 26.63 36.12 54.64
N THR A 175 26.66 36.44 53.34
CA THR A 175 27.86 36.72 52.54
C THR A 175 27.56 37.93 51.67
N CYS A 176 28.56 38.77 51.39
CA CYS A 176 28.42 39.86 50.43
C CYS A 176 28.31 39.30 49.01
N ILE A 177 27.12 39.41 48.42
CA ILE A 177 26.79 38.90 47.08
C ILE A 177 26.23 40.03 46.22
N CYS A 178 26.37 39.92 44.92
CA CYS A 178 25.79 40.88 44.00
C CYS A 178 24.25 40.89 44.06
N GLN A 179 23.68 42.09 43.94
CA GLN A 179 22.23 42.30 43.88
C GLN A 179 21.65 41.66 42.61
N PRO A 180 20.35 41.32 42.58
CA PRO A 180 19.67 40.89 41.36
C PRO A 180 19.91 41.86 40.20
N GLY A 181 20.30 41.34 39.04
CA GLY A 181 20.72 42.15 37.88
C GLY A 181 22.23 42.38 37.78
N TYR A 182 23.02 41.94 38.76
CA TYR A 182 24.48 42.02 38.75
C TYR A 182 25.13 40.65 38.95
N TYR A 183 26.38 40.49 38.52
CA TYR A 183 27.21 39.30 38.72
C TYR A 183 28.62 39.70 39.16
N ASP A 184 29.29 38.76 39.81
CA ASP A 184 30.70 38.90 40.22
C ASP A 184 31.60 38.60 39.00
N ASP A 185 32.31 39.61 38.51
CA ASP A 185 33.09 39.52 37.27
C ASP A 185 34.53 39.01 37.47
N THR A 186 35.00 38.98 38.71
CA THR A 186 36.37 38.61 39.13
C THR A 186 36.40 37.24 39.81
N GLY A 187 35.26 36.81 40.37
CA GLY A 187 35.05 35.48 40.94
C GLY A 187 35.05 35.48 42.48
N VAL A 188 34.43 34.44 43.04
CA VAL A 188 34.10 34.37 44.48
C VAL A 188 35.34 34.49 45.38
N ASN A 189 35.27 35.36 46.39
CA ASN A 189 36.29 35.67 47.40
C ASN A 189 37.37 36.69 46.98
N ASP A 190 36.99 37.70 46.19
CA ASP A 190 37.87 38.82 45.87
C ASP A 190 37.59 40.04 46.77
N THR A 191 38.66 40.57 47.36
CA THR A 191 38.64 41.82 48.13
C THR A 191 38.45 43.05 47.23
N ASP A 192 38.78 42.96 45.95
CA ASP A 192 38.56 44.02 44.95
C ASP A 192 37.39 43.75 44.00
N GLY A 193 36.65 42.67 44.23
CA GLY A 193 35.60 42.22 43.33
C GLY A 193 34.51 43.26 43.14
N THR A 194 34.09 43.43 41.89
CA THR A 194 33.05 44.36 41.49
C THR A 194 31.81 43.63 40.99
N CYS A 195 30.63 44.15 41.36
CA CYS A 195 29.37 43.66 40.82
C CYS A 195 29.07 44.37 39.50
N THR A 196 29.24 43.62 38.41
CA THR A 196 29.00 44.09 37.04
C THR A 196 27.57 43.77 36.60
N GLU A 197 26.93 44.69 35.87
CA GLU A 197 25.56 44.51 35.38
C GLU A 197 25.47 43.31 34.43
N LYS A 198 24.46 42.47 34.62
CA LYS A 198 24.15 41.36 33.72
C LYS A 198 23.66 41.91 32.38
N VAL A 199 24.03 41.22 31.30
CA VAL A 199 23.68 41.63 29.93
C VAL A 199 22.56 40.75 29.36
N GLY A 200 21.83 41.28 28.38
CA GLY A 200 20.71 40.58 27.75
C GLY A 200 21.10 39.60 26.62
N LEU A 201 20.06 39.04 26.01
CA LEU A 201 19.97 38.47 24.66
C LEU A 201 21.07 38.89 23.66
N GLY A 202 22.05 38.03 23.33
CA GLY A 202 22.98 38.29 22.22
C GLY A 202 24.13 39.26 22.51
N PHE A 203 24.20 39.82 23.73
CA PHE A 203 25.32 40.66 24.15
C PHE A 203 26.52 39.83 24.60
N ASN A 204 27.73 40.39 24.45
CA ASN A 204 28.97 39.73 24.86
C ASN A 204 29.00 39.55 26.37
N CYS A 205 29.43 38.39 26.82
CA CYS A 205 29.50 38.02 28.22
C CYS A 205 30.87 37.40 28.52
N SER A 206 31.35 37.58 29.75
CA SER A 206 32.68 37.14 30.20
C SER A 206 32.63 35.98 31.20
N GLN A 207 31.48 35.73 31.83
CA GLN A 207 31.29 34.72 32.87
C GLN A 207 29.94 33.99 32.73
N PRO A 208 29.80 32.74 33.22
CA PRO A 208 28.58 31.95 33.12
C PRO A 208 27.31 32.66 33.61
N ASP A 209 27.42 33.43 34.71
CA ASP A 209 26.30 34.09 35.38
C ASP A 209 26.02 35.52 34.87
N ALA A 210 26.76 35.96 33.85
CA ALA A 210 26.68 37.31 33.30
C ALA A 210 25.40 37.59 32.50
N CYS A 211 24.59 36.56 32.22
CA CYS A 211 23.35 36.70 31.48
C CYS A 211 22.18 37.02 32.43
N ASN A 212 21.33 37.95 31.99
CA ASN A 212 20.19 38.43 32.77
C ASN A 212 19.07 37.37 32.88
N ASP A 213 18.87 36.58 31.83
CA ASP A 213 17.88 35.51 31.79
C ASP A 213 18.40 34.22 32.44
N THR A 214 17.59 33.61 33.31
CA THR A 214 17.93 32.37 34.03
C THR A 214 18.05 31.13 33.13
N ASN A 215 17.41 31.17 31.97
CA ASN A 215 17.47 30.17 30.90
C ASN A 215 18.45 30.60 29.78
N ALA A 216 19.37 31.52 30.06
CA ALA A 216 20.51 31.84 29.20
C ALA A 216 21.82 31.36 29.82
N VAL A 217 22.81 31.13 28.96
CA VAL A 217 24.17 30.75 29.34
C VAL A 217 25.16 31.60 28.56
N CYS A 218 26.27 31.95 29.21
CA CYS A 218 27.35 32.65 28.53
C CYS A 218 28.26 31.70 27.74
N ASN A 219 28.35 31.90 26.42
CA ASN A 219 29.32 31.23 25.55
C ASN A 219 30.05 32.25 24.65
N GLY A 220 30.59 33.30 25.27
CA GLY A 220 31.14 34.49 24.60
C GLY A 220 30.07 35.55 24.31
N THR A 221 28.85 35.13 24.02
CA THR A 221 27.61 35.92 24.05
C THR A 221 26.55 35.20 24.88
N CYS A 222 25.60 35.96 25.44
CA CYS A 222 24.45 35.39 26.13
C CYS A 222 23.50 34.75 25.12
N ILE A 223 23.34 33.44 25.22
CA ILE A 223 22.48 32.63 24.35
C ILE A 223 21.57 31.73 25.20
N CYS A 224 20.40 31.38 24.68
CA CYS A 224 19.51 30.46 25.38
C CYS A 224 20.13 29.06 25.52
N GLN A 225 19.93 28.43 26.68
CA GLN A 225 20.37 27.05 26.90
C GLN A 225 19.53 26.06 26.06
N PRO A 226 20.02 24.82 25.84
CA PRO A 226 19.26 23.79 25.13
C PRO A 226 17.85 23.62 25.71
N GLY A 227 16.84 23.57 24.84
CA GLY A 227 15.42 23.53 25.23
C GLY A 227 14.74 24.90 25.30
N TYR A 228 15.47 26.00 25.09
CA TYR A 228 14.93 27.37 25.03
C TYR A 228 15.32 28.08 23.74
N TYR A 229 14.55 29.09 23.34
CA TYR A 229 14.82 29.96 22.19
C TYR A 229 14.59 31.43 22.56
N ASP A 230 15.24 32.33 21.81
CA ASP A 230 15.10 33.78 21.95
C ASP A 230 13.82 34.24 21.24
N ASP A 231 12.84 34.73 22.00
CA ASP A 231 11.51 35.04 21.48
C ASP A 231 11.32 36.46 20.93
N THR A 232 12.32 37.34 21.10
CA THR A 232 12.32 38.71 20.57
C THR A 232 13.42 38.94 19.51
N GLY A 233 14.45 38.09 19.47
CA GLY A 233 15.50 38.06 18.46
C GLY A 233 16.83 38.67 18.92
N VAL A 234 17.90 38.38 18.18
CA VAL A 234 19.29 38.65 18.58
C VAL A 234 19.56 40.15 18.85
N ASN A 235 20.19 40.46 19.99
CA ASN A 235 20.56 41.80 20.51
C ASN A 235 19.43 42.56 21.22
N ASP A 236 18.59 41.85 21.96
CA ASP A 236 17.57 42.48 22.80
C ASP A 236 18.00 42.56 24.27
N THR A 237 17.85 43.76 24.85
CA THR A 237 18.08 44.01 26.27
C THR A 237 16.97 43.44 27.16
N ASP A 238 15.78 43.19 26.60
CA ASP A 238 14.64 42.58 27.30
C ASP A 238 14.31 41.15 26.86
N GLY A 239 15.09 40.60 25.92
CA GLY A 239 14.86 39.27 25.36
C GLY A 239 14.87 38.19 26.42
N THR A 240 13.83 37.36 26.41
CA THR A 240 13.67 36.23 27.32
C THR A 240 13.86 34.91 26.61
N CYS A 241 14.52 33.97 27.27
CA CYS A 241 14.64 32.61 26.77
C CYS A 241 13.36 31.84 27.09
N THR A 242 12.55 31.65 26.06
CA THR A 242 11.26 30.95 26.12
C THR A 242 11.43 29.47 25.79
N GLU A 243 10.70 28.59 26.49
CA GLU A 243 10.80 27.13 26.29
C GLU A 243 10.42 26.77 24.85
N LYS A 244 11.24 25.93 24.22
CA LYS A 244 10.96 25.41 22.88
C LYS A 244 9.69 24.57 22.89
N ILE A 245 8.92 24.74 21.83
CA ILE A 245 7.59 24.21 21.62
C ILE A 245 7.69 22.77 21.07
N ARG A 246 6.84 21.89 21.60
CA ARG A 246 6.78 20.47 21.23
C ARG A 246 6.07 20.29 19.88
N LEU A 247 6.26 19.12 19.25
CA LEU A 247 5.53 18.74 18.04
C LEU A 247 4.01 18.91 18.21
N GLY A 248 3.34 19.38 17.16
CA GLY A 248 1.89 19.59 17.13
C GLY A 248 1.37 20.89 17.75
N PHE A 249 2.22 21.72 18.37
CA PHE A 249 1.82 23.00 18.95
C PHE A 249 2.15 24.19 18.02
N ASN A 250 1.29 25.22 18.06
CA ASN A 250 1.38 26.41 17.22
C ASN A 250 2.33 27.46 17.79
N PHE A 251 2.99 28.22 16.91
CA PHE A 251 3.90 29.30 17.30
C PHE A 251 4.08 30.35 16.19
N SER A 252 4.75 31.46 16.51
CA SER A 252 4.90 32.65 15.64
C SER A 252 6.32 32.92 15.10
N GLN A 253 7.36 32.27 15.65
CA GLN A 253 8.79 32.58 15.40
C GLN A 253 9.55 31.37 14.80
N GLN A 254 10.58 31.61 13.96
CA GLN A 254 11.51 30.57 13.52
C GLN A 254 12.37 30.10 14.71
N ASP A 255 12.74 28.82 14.77
CA ASP A 255 13.52 28.15 15.84
C ASP A 255 12.77 27.78 17.14
N ALA A 256 11.44 27.85 17.12
CA ALA A 256 10.61 27.49 18.26
C ALA A 256 10.53 25.98 18.54
N CYS A 257 10.84 25.08 17.59
CA CYS A 257 10.66 23.64 17.80
C CYS A 257 11.78 22.99 18.63
N ASN A 258 11.39 22.12 19.56
CA ASN A 258 12.33 21.43 20.46
C ASN A 258 13.15 20.34 19.76
N ASP A 259 12.55 19.62 18.81
CA ASP A 259 13.21 18.55 18.06
C ASP A 259 14.03 19.11 16.89
N THR A 260 15.25 18.60 16.70
CA THR A 260 16.19 19.06 15.65
C THR A 260 15.76 18.64 14.24
N ASN A 261 14.97 17.57 14.13
CA ASN A 261 14.40 17.05 12.90
C ASN A 261 12.96 17.59 12.66
N ALA A 262 12.51 18.57 13.45
CA ALA A 262 11.26 19.29 13.21
C ALA A 262 11.49 20.57 12.39
N LEU A 263 10.50 20.94 11.58
CA LEU A 263 10.44 22.19 10.83
C LEU A 263 9.38 23.11 11.46
N CYS A 264 9.74 24.38 11.54
CA CYS A 264 8.84 25.43 11.96
C CYS A 264 7.95 25.92 10.79
N ASN A 265 6.67 25.53 10.71
CA ASN A 265 5.72 26.04 9.71
C ASN A 265 4.36 26.43 10.31
N GLY A 266 4.35 27.36 11.28
CA GLY A 266 3.17 27.74 12.07
C GLY A 266 2.77 26.71 13.14
N THR A 267 3.14 25.45 12.94
CA THR A 267 3.10 24.34 13.90
C THR A 267 4.41 23.56 13.78
N CYS A 268 4.87 22.92 14.86
CA CYS A 268 6.05 22.06 14.80
C CYS A 268 5.68 20.72 14.17
N ILE A 269 6.21 20.46 12.97
CA ILE A 269 5.99 19.22 12.20
C ILE A 269 7.33 18.59 11.84
N CYS A 270 7.40 17.27 11.70
CA CYS A 270 8.64 16.62 11.28
C CYS A 270 9.07 17.01 9.87
N GLN A 271 10.37 17.15 9.68
CA GLN A 271 10.98 17.41 8.37
C GLN A 271 10.75 16.22 7.42
N PRO A 272 10.78 16.43 6.10
CA PRO A 272 10.73 15.32 5.14
C PRO A 272 11.79 14.27 5.45
N GLY A 273 11.40 12.99 5.43
CA GLY A 273 12.24 11.87 5.87
C GLY A 273 12.09 11.50 7.35
N TYR A 274 11.32 12.26 8.13
CA TYR A 274 11.00 11.96 9.53
C TYR A 274 9.48 11.89 9.73
N TYR A 275 9.05 11.19 10.78
CA TYR A 275 7.66 11.10 11.22
C TYR A 275 7.55 11.34 12.72
N ASP A 276 6.37 11.77 13.15
CA ASP A 276 6.06 11.93 14.56
C ASP A 276 5.81 10.53 15.17
N ASP A 277 6.74 10.05 15.99
CA ASP A 277 6.65 8.73 16.62
C ASP A 277 5.85 8.77 17.93
N THR A 278 4.82 9.63 17.99
CA THR A 278 3.82 9.61 19.06
C THR A 278 2.98 8.33 18.99
N GLY A 279 3.61 7.23 19.43
CA GLY A 279 2.93 6.08 19.98
C GLY A 279 1.95 6.53 21.05
N VAL A 280 0.95 5.70 21.32
CA VAL A 280 -0.18 5.96 22.24
C VAL A 280 0.24 6.34 23.69
N ASN A 281 1.54 6.50 24.01
CA ASN A 281 2.05 6.93 25.32
C ASN A 281 3.35 7.77 25.27
N ASP A 282 3.73 8.37 24.14
CA ASP A 282 4.92 9.24 24.11
C ASP A 282 4.54 10.71 24.37
N THR A 283 5.08 11.27 25.46
CA THR A 283 4.86 12.66 25.90
C THR A 283 5.92 13.62 25.35
N ASP A 284 6.92 13.10 24.66
CA ASP A 284 8.18 13.79 24.43
C ASP A 284 8.25 14.35 23.00
N GLY A 285 7.41 13.82 22.09
CA GLY A 285 7.13 14.41 20.78
C GLY A 285 8.38 14.56 19.93
N THR A 286 9.05 13.43 19.65
CA THR A 286 10.27 13.39 18.84
C THR A 286 10.03 12.94 17.42
N CYS A 287 10.78 13.50 16.48
CA CYS A 287 10.76 13.12 15.07
C CYS A 287 11.72 11.96 14.81
N THR A 288 11.17 10.80 14.49
CA THR A 288 11.92 9.58 14.17
C THR A 288 12.13 9.45 12.68
N GLU A 289 13.29 8.95 12.26
CA GLU A 289 13.62 8.75 10.84
C GLU A 289 12.67 7.71 10.21
N LYS A 290 12.12 8.04 9.04
CA LYS A 290 11.31 7.11 8.25
C LYS A 290 12.18 5.99 7.70
N VAL A 291 11.64 4.79 7.62
CA VAL A 291 12.36 3.60 7.14
C VAL A 291 11.93 3.22 5.72
N GLY A 292 12.84 2.56 5.00
CA GLY A 292 12.59 2.04 3.65
C GLY A 292 11.68 0.82 3.62
N LEU A 293 11.41 0.30 2.42
CA LEU A 293 10.58 -0.90 2.23
C LEU A 293 11.23 -2.15 2.85
N GLY A 294 10.42 -3.01 3.45
CA GLY A 294 10.86 -4.24 4.13
C GLY A 294 11.39 -4.04 5.55
N PHE A 295 11.63 -2.80 6.00
CA PHE A 295 12.06 -2.51 7.36
C PHE A 295 10.87 -2.44 8.33
N ASN A 296 11.12 -2.77 9.60
CA ASN A 296 10.11 -2.71 10.66
C ASN A 296 9.64 -1.28 10.90
N CYS A 297 8.35 -1.11 11.10
CA CYS A 297 7.71 0.18 11.34
C CYS A 297 6.73 0.08 12.51
N SER A 298 6.60 1.16 13.28
CA SER A 298 5.72 1.23 14.47
C SER A 298 4.41 1.99 14.21
N GLN A 299 4.36 2.82 13.16
CA GLN A 299 3.30 3.81 12.91
C GLN A 299 2.98 3.91 11.42
N PRO A 300 1.75 4.31 11.03
CA PRO A 300 1.34 4.45 9.62
C PRO A 300 2.28 5.32 8.77
N ASP A 301 2.79 6.42 9.35
CA ASP A 301 3.60 7.42 8.66
C ASP A 301 5.11 7.13 8.68
N ALA A 302 5.51 6.01 9.30
CA ALA A 302 6.92 5.63 9.48
C ALA A 302 7.62 5.20 8.19
N CYS A 303 6.89 5.00 7.10
CA CYS A 303 7.47 4.60 5.82
C CYS A 303 7.92 5.80 5.00
N ASN A 304 9.09 5.68 4.39
CA ASN A 304 9.70 6.75 3.60
C ASN A 304 8.95 7.00 2.29
N ASP A 305 8.50 5.93 1.63
CA ASP A 305 7.74 6.02 0.39
C ASP A 305 6.27 6.41 0.66
N THR A 306 5.76 7.38 -0.09
CA THR A 306 4.39 7.92 0.05
C THR A 306 3.29 6.91 -0.30
N ASN A 307 3.60 5.93 -1.16
CA ASN A 307 2.72 4.84 -1.57
C ASN A 307 3.00 3.56 -0.76
N ALA A 308 3.76 3.65 0.34
CA ALA A 308 3.90 2.57 1.32
C ALA A 308 2.96 2.76 2.50
N LEU A 309 2.65 1.67 3.20
CA LEU A 309 1.94 1.65 4.48
C LEU A 309 2.70 0.81 5.49
N CYS A 310 2.53 1.13 6.76
CA CYS A 310 3.06 0.31 7.83
C CYS A 310 2.09 -0.81 8.25
N ASN A 311 2.53 -2.06 8.15
CA ASN A 311 1.81 -3.23 8.67
C ASN A 311 2.78 -4.13 9.48
N GLY A 312 3.49 -3.52 10.43
CA GLY A 312 4.62 -4.12 11.15
C GLY A 312 5.95 -4.02 10.39
N THR A 313 5.90 -4.06 9.06
CA THR A 313 6.96 -3.65 8.14
C THR A 313 6.41 -2.69 7.09
N CYS A 314 7.26 -1.84 6.53
CA CYS A 314 6.87 -0.97 5.41
C CYS A 314 6.68 -1.79 4.14
N ILE A 315 5.46 -1.78 3.61
CA ILE A 315 5.05 -2.51 2.41
C ILE A 315 4.30 -1.56 1.48
N CYS A 316 4.29 -1.84 0.19
CA CYS A 316 3.52 -1.04 -0.76
C CYS A 316 2.01 -1.15 -0.52
N GLN A 317 1.32 -0.02 -0.67
CA GLN A 317 -0.14 0.05 -0.60
C GLN A 317 -0.78 -0.77 -1.73
N PRO A 318 -2.04 -1.20 -1.58
CA PRO A 318 -2.78 -1.84 -2.68
C PRO A 318 -2.74 -0.99 -3.96
N GLY A 319 -2.43 -1.62 -5.10
CA GLY A 319 -2.20 -0.94 -6.37
C GLY A 319 -0.73 -0.61 -6.66
N TYR A 320 0.19 -0.88 -5.73
CA TYR A 320 1.63 -0.67 -5.91
C TYR A 320 2.43 -1.94 -5.62
N TYR A 321 3.67 -2.02 -6.12
CA TYR A 321 4.63 -3.10 -5.88
C TYR A 321 6.05 -2.56 -5.66
N ASP A 322 6.91 -3.37 -5.06
CA ASP A 322 8.34 -3.07 -4.85
C ASP A 322 9.16 -3.58 -6.05
N ASP A 323 9.81 -2.67 -6.78
CA ASP A 323 10.59 -3.00 -7.99
C ASP A 323 12.00 -3.54 -7.69
N THR A 324 12.50 -3.27 -6.49
CA THR A 324 13.87 -3.62 -6.07
C THR A 324 13.94 -4.90 -5.25
N GLY A 325 12.79 -5.35 -4.72
CA GLY A 325 12.68 -6.52 -3.87
C GLY A 325 12.98 -6.21 -2.40
N VAL A 326 12.49 -7.07 -1.51
CA VAL A 326 12.47 -6.89 -0.05
C VAL A 326 13.87 -6.53 0.53
N ASN A 327 13.91 -5.49 1.36
CA ASN A 327 15.08 -4.94 2.09
C ASN A 327 15.95 -3.94 1.31
N ASP A 328 15.35 -3.08 0.47
CA ASP A 328 16.04 -1.93 -0.11
C ASP A 328 15.71 -0.65 0.67
N THR A 329 16.74 0.06 1.14
CA THR A 329 16.59 1.38 1.76
C THR A 329 16.11 2.44 0.78
N ASP A 330 16.28 2.20 -0.52
CA ASP A 330 15.91 3.09 -1.63
C ASP A 330 14.66 2.57 -2.38
N GLY A 331 14.06 1.48 -1.89
CA GLY A 331 12.92 0.83 -2.52
C GLY A 331 11.75 1.79 -2.68
N THR A 332 11.29 1.93 -3.92
CA THR A 332 10.17 2.81 -4.29
C THR A 332 8.96 1.95 -4.65
N CYS A 333 7.79 2.31 -4.16
CA CYS A 333 6.54 1.67 -4.54
C CYS A 333 6.10 2.17 -5.91
N ILE A 334 6.17 1.27 -6.90
CA ILE A 334 5.77 1.54 -8.28
C ILE A 334 4.33 1.12 -8.50
N GLU A 335 3.56 1.95 -9.20
CA GLU A 335 2.17 1.66 -9.55
C GLU A 335 2.09 0.38 -10.39
N LYS A 336 1.18 -0.52 -10.00
CA LYS A 336 0.88 -1.73 -10.75
C LYS A 336 0.18 -1.36 -12.05
N VAL A 337 0.48 -2.10 -13.12
CA VAL A 337 -0.07 -1.84 -14.45
C VAL A 337 -1.20 -2.81 -14.78
N GLY A 338 -2.12 -2.36 -15.64
CA GLY A 338 -3.24 -3.18 -16.14
C GLY A 338 -2.82 -4.24 -17.15
N LEU A 339 -3.80 -5.02 -17.64
CA LEU A 339 -3.57 -6.06 -18.64
C LEU A 339 -3.07 -5.48 -19.97
N GLY A 340 -2.13 -6.17 -20.61
CA GLY A 340 -1.51 -5.77 -21.87
C GLY A 340 -0.35 -4.76 -21.75
N PHE A 341 -0.15 -4.14 -20.58
CA PHE A 341 0.96 -3.22 -20.36
C PHE A 341 2.26 -3.95 -20.00
N ASN A 342 3.39 -3.33 -20.32
CA ASN A 342 4.72 -3.88 -20.02
C ASN A 342 4.94 -3.96 -18.50
N CYS A 343 5.54 -5.06 -18.06
CA CYS A 343 5.86 -5.30 -16.67
C CYS A 343 7.30 -5.81 -16.54
N SER A 344 7.97 -5.46 -15.45
CA SER A 344 9.36 -5.85 -15.15
C SER A 344 9.47 -6.96 -14.10
N GLN A 345 8.46 -7.09 -13.24
CA GLN A 345 8.47 -7.97 -12.06
C GLN A 345 7.18 -8.79 -11.93
N PRO A 346 7.20 -9.96 -11.27
CA PRO A 346 6.02 -10.80 -11.08
C PRO A 346 4.81 -10.10 -10.48
N ASP A 347 5.04 -9.19 -9.51
CA ASP A 347 3.97 -8.50 -8.75
C ASP A 347 3.52 -7.18 -9.38
N ALA A 348 4.07 -6.84 -10.55
CA ALA A 348 3.80 -5.58 -11.24
C ALA A 348 2.39 -5.47 -11.84
N CYS A 349 1.66 -6.58 -11.92
CA CYS A 349 0.32 -6.61 -12.48
C CYS A 349 -0.75 -6.28 -11.42
N ASN A 350 -1.71 -5.45 -11.81
CA ASN A 350 -2.75 -4.96 -10.91
C ASN A 350 -3.76 -6.07 -10.52
N ASP A 351 -4.15 -6.89 -11.50
CA ASP A 351 -5.07 -8.01 -11.28
C ASP A 351 -4.38 -9.19 -10.58
N THR A 352 -5.03 -9.76 -9.57
CA THR A 352 -4.49 -10.87 -8.76
C THR A 352 -4.36 -12.20 -9.51
N ASN A 353 -5.12 -12.38 -10.58
CA ASN A 353 -5.07 -13.53 -11.48
C ASN A 353 -4.26 -13.23 -12.76
N ALA A 354 -3.51 -12.12 -12.78
CA ALA A 354 -2.52 -11.83 -13.81
C ALA A 354 -1.11 -12.24 -13.36
N LEU A 355 -0.23 -12.45 -14.33
CA LEU A 355 1.21 -12.65 -14.13
C LEU A 355 1.99 -11.77 -15.10
N CYS A 356 3.23 -11.45 -14.71
CA CYS A 356 4.14 -10.75 -15.59
C CYS A 356 4.96 -11.72 -16.47
N ASN A 357 4.84 -11.59 -17.79
CA ASN A 357 5.67 -12.30 -18.77
C ASN A 357 6.20 -11.32 -19.84
N GLY A 358 6.79 -10.21 -19.40
CA GLY A 358 7.15 -9.05 -20.22
C GLY A 358 5.99 -8.07 -20.43
N THR A 359 4.77 -8.58 -20.51
CA THR A 359 3.52 -7.83 -20.32
C THR A 359 2.63 -8.52 -19.29
N CYS A 360 1.72 -7.77 -18.68
CA CYS A 360 0.71 -8.34 -17.78
C CYS A 360 -0.32 -9.12 -18.59
N ILE A 361 -0.39 -10.42 -18.33
CA ILE A 361 -1.29 -11.37 -18.99
C ILE A 361 -2.00 -12.22 -17.93
N CYS A 362 -3.17 -12.75 -18.26
CA CYS A 362 -3.89 -13.64 -17.35
C CYS A 362 -3.14 -14.96 -17.12
N GLN A 363 -3.18 -15.44 -15.88
CA GLN A 363 -2.64 -16.74 -15.49
C GLN A 363 -3.38 -17.88 -16.21
N PRO A 364 -2.77 -19.07 -16.35
CA PRO A 364 -3.47 -20.24 -16.87
C PRO A 364 -4.77 -20.50 -16.10
N GLY A 365 -5.86 -20.74 -16.83
CA GLY A 365 -7.22 -20.87 -16.25
C GLY A 365 -8.02 -19.56 -16.22
N TYR A 366 -7.42 -18.43 -16.60
CA TYR A 366 -8.10 -17.13 -16.69
C TYR A 366 -7.97 -16.53 -18.10
N TYR A 367 -8.85 -15.58 -18.42
CA TYR A 367 -8.84 -14.84 -19.68
C TYR A 367 -9.16 -13.36 -19.43
N ASP A 368 -8.74 -12.52 -20.37
CA ASP A 368 -9.03 -11.08 -20.39
C ASP A 368 -10.45 -10.86 -20.95
N ASP A 369 -11.38 -10.39 -20.12
CA ASP A 369 -12.79 -10.27 -20.48
C ASP A 369 -13.19 -8.95 -21.13
N THR A 370 -12.39 -7.89 -20.96
CA THR A 370 -12.60 -6.56 -21.57
C THR A 370 -11.75 -6.34 -22.82
N GLY A 371 -10.70 -7.13 -23.01
CA GLY A 371 -9.82 -7.14 -24.19
C GLY A 371 -8.53 -6.36 -23.99
N VAL A 372 -7.52 -6.71 -24.81
CA VAL A 372 -6.13 -6.26 -24.64
C VAL A 372 -5.99 -4.73 -24.62
N ASN A 373 -5.23 -4.21 -23.63
CA ASN A 373 -4.94 -2.78 -23.37
C ASN A 373 -6.03 -2.01 -22.59
N ASP A 374 -6.72 -2.69 -21.67
CA ASP A 374 -7.60 -2.03 -20.71
C ASP A 374 -6.88 -1.85 -19.36
N THR A 375 -6.84 -0.61 -18.86
CA THR A 375 -6.32 -0.31 -17.51
C THR A 375 -7.18 -0.91 -16.40
N ASP A 376 -8.44 -1.20 -16.70
CA ASP A 376 -9.41 -1.83 -15.80
C ASP A 376 -9.61 -3.32 -16.11
N GLY A 377 -8.83 -3.88 -17.04
CA GLY A 377 -8.96 -5.26 -17.49
C GLY A 377 -8.81 -6.24 -16.34
N THR A 378 -9.84 -7.08 -16.17
CA THR A 378 -9.88 -8.12 -15.14
C THR A 378 -9.66 -9.49 -15.74
N CYS A 379 -8.85 -10.31 -15.07
CA CYS A 379 -8.69 -11.70 -15.44
C CYS A 379 -9.85 -12.52 -14.86
N THR A 380 -10.76 -12.91 -15.75
CA THR A 380 -11.95 -13.70 -15.42
C THR A 380 -11.65 -15.19 -15.60
N GLU A 381 -12.18 -16.00 -14.69
CA GLU A 381 -11.97 -17.46 -14.72
C GLU A 381 -12.57 -18.05 -15.99
N LYS A 382 -11.81 -18.91 -16.68
CA LYS A 382 -12.29 -19.67 -17.83
C LYS A 382 -13.33 -20.68 -17.38
N VAL A 383 -14.33 -20.91 -18.22
CA VAL A 383 -15.43 -21.81 -17.91
C VAL A 383 -15.32 -23.13 -18.68
N GLY A 384 -15.87 -24.19 -18.09
CA GLY A 384 -15.93 -25.53 -18.70
C GLY A 384 -16.95 -25.63 -19.84
N LEU A 385 -17.05 -26.82 -20.45
CA LEU A 385 -17.97 -27.09 -21.55
C LEU A 385 -19.44 -26.94 -21.12
N GLY A 386 -20.27 -26.38 -22.02
CA GLY A 386 -21.69 -26.12 -21.78
C GLY A 386 -22.00 -24.85 -20.98
N PHE A 387 -21.02 -24.24 -20.33
CA PHE A 387 -21.21 -22.98 -19.61
C PHE A 387 -21.20 -21.77 -20.56
N ASN A 388 -21.92 -20.71 -20.17
CA ASN A 388 -21.99 -19.48 -20.94
C ASN A 388 -20.64 -18.78 -20.99
N CYS A 389 -20.30 -18.25 -22.16
CA CYS A 389 -19.04 -17.57 -22.40
C CYS A 389 -19.31 -16.26 -23.16
N SER A 390 -18.47 -15.25 -22.93
CA SER A 390 -18.61 -13.93 -23.55
C SER A 390 -17.55 -13.61 -24.61
N GLN A 391 -16.41 -14.32 -24.59
CA GLN A 391 -15.26 -14.06 -25.45
C GLN A 391 -14.65 -15.38 -25.99
N PRO A 392 -13.93 -15.36 -27.13
CA PRO A 392 -13.33 -16.56 -27.72
C PRO A 392 -12.45 -17.37 -26.77
N ASP A 393 -11.67 -16.69 -25.92
CA ASP A 393 -10.69 -17.31 -25.01
C ASP A 393 -11.26 -17.71 -23.64
N ALA A 394 -12.57 -17.51 -23.45
CA ALA A 394 -13.25 -17.77 -22.18
C ALA A 394 -13.39 -19.25 -21.84
N CYS A 395 -13.13 -20.14 -22.79
CA CYS A 395 -13.24 -21.58 -22.59
C CYS A 395 -11.93 -22.17 -22.03
N ASN A 396 -12.08 -23.06 -21.04
CA ASN A 396 -10.94 -23.67 -20.36
C ASN A 396 -10.17 -24.65 -21.28
N ASP A 397 -10.91 -25.45 -22.06
CA ASP A 397 -10.33 -26.38 -23.02
C ASP A 397 -9.83 -25.67 -24.29
N THR A 398 -8.61 -25.98 -24.72
CA THR A 398 -7.96 -25.36 -25.89
C THR A 398 -8.60 -25.72 -27.23
N ASN A 399 -9.31 -26.85 -27.29
CA ASN A 399 -10.07 -27.31 -28.44
C ASN A 399 -11.56 -26.94 -28.34
N ALA A 400 -11.93 -26.08 -27.38
CA ALA A 400 -13.24 -25.45 -27.32
C ALA A 400 -13.23 -24.05 -27.95
N LEU A 401 -14.40 -23.59 -28.36
CA LEU A 401 -14.64 -22.22 -28.80
C LEU A 401 -15.86 -21.65 -28.08
N CYS A 402 -15.89 -20.33 -27.94
CA CYS A 402 -17.06 -19.64 -27.41
C CYS A 402 -18.07 -19.31 -28.52
N ASN A 403 -19.29 -19.84 -28.42
CA ASN A 403 -20.42 -19.48 -29.27
C ASN A 403 -21.69 -19.24 -28.43
N GLY A 404 -21.59 -18.32 -27.47
CA GLY A 404 -22.60 -18.10 -26.43
C GLY A 404 -22.48 -19.07 -25.25
N SER A 405 -22.05 -20.30 -25.52
CA SER A 405 -21.50 -21.24 -24.53
C SER A 405 -20.23 -21.90 -25.07
N CYS A 406 -19.42 -22.47 -24.17
CA CYS A 406 -18.22 -23.21 -24.54
C CYS A 406 -18.60 -24.55 -25.16
N ILE A 407 -18.24 -24.72 -26.43
CA ILE A 407 -18.52 -25.91 -27.23
C ILE A 407 -17.24 -26.38 -27.92
N CYS A 408 -17.13 -27.67 -28.21
CA CYS A 408 -15.96 -28.19 -28.93
C CYS A 408 -15.89 -27.66 -30.37
N GLN A 409 -14.67 -27.34 -30.80
CA GLN A 409 -14.36 -26.94 -32.17
C GLN A 409 -14.67 -28.10 -33.15
N PRO A 410 -14.91 -27.80 -34.45
CA PRO A 410 -15.06 -28.83 -35.46
C PRO A 410 -13.89 -29.83 -35.44
N GLY A 411 -14.20 -31.13 -35.49
CA GLY A 411 -13.23 -32.21 -35.33
C GLY A 411 -13.08 -32.72 -33.90
N TYR A 412 -13.73 -32.08 -32.91
CA TYR A 412 -13.73 -32.52 -31.51
C TYR A 412 -15.15 -32.75 -30.99
N TYR A 413 -15.28 -33.50 -29.90
CA TYR A 413 -16.53 -33.77 -29.20
C TYR A 413 -16.33 -33.75 -27.67
N ASP A 414 -17.42 -33.51 -26.94
CA ASP A 414 -17.45 -33.55 -25.48
C ASP A 414 -17.58 -35.01 -25.02
N ASP A 415 -16.55 -35.56 -24.36
CA ASP A 415 -16.52 -36.98 -23.96
C ASP A 415 -17.18 -37.27 -22.59
N THR A 416 -17.32 -36.22 -21.77
CA THR A 416 -17.89 -36.23 -20.41
C THR A 416 -19.39 -35.95 -20.38
N GLY A 417 -19.91 -35.26 -21.40
CA GLY A 417 -21.29 -34.83 -21.50
C GLY A 417 -21.54 -33.40 -20.99
N VAL A 418 -22.65 -32.82 -21.44
CA VAL A 418 -22.97 -31.39 -21.27
C VAL A 418 -23.01 -30.96 -19.80
N ASN A 419 -22.33 -29.84 -19.48
CA ASN A 419 -22.21 -29.21 -18.15
C ASN A 419 -21.21 -29.86 -17.19
N ASP A 420 -20.11 -30.40 -17.70
CA ASP A 420 -18.96 -30.78 -16.89
C ASP A 420 -17.95 -29.62 -16.81
N THR A 421 -17.59 -29.21 -15.58
CA THR A 421 -16.54 -28.22 -15.34
C THR A 421 -15.15 -28.71 -15.76
N ASP A 422 -14.96 -30.04 -15.77
CA ASP A 422 -13.72 -30.70 -16.19
C ASP A 422 -13.82 -31.27 -17.61
N GLY A 423 -14.90 -30.94 -18.34
CA GLY A 423 -15.17 -31.52 -19.63
C GLY A 423 -14.09 -31.16 -20.64
N THR A 424 -13.57 -32.20 -21.32
CA THR A 424 -12.51 -32.06 -22.32
C THR A 424 -13.02 -32.32 -23.73
N CYS A 425 -12.58 -31.50 -24.67
CA CYS A 425 -12.84 -31.69 -26.08
C CYS A 425 -11.88 -32.75 -26.63
N THR A 426 -12.42 -33.94 -26.87
CA THR A 426 -11.69 -35.09 -27.39
C THR A 426 -11.79 -35.12 -28.92
N GLU A 427 -10.69 -35.46 -29.59
CA GLU A 427 -10.65 -35.55 -31.05
C GLU A 427 -11.60 -36.63 -31.54
N LYS A 428 -12.41 -36.31 -32.56
CA LYS A 428 -13.27 -37.27 -33.24
C LYS A 428 -12.44 -38.27 -34.02
N VAL A 429 -12.89 -39.51 -34.05
CA VAL A 429 -12.18 -40.61 -34.71
C VAL A 429 -12.81 -40.98 -36.05
N GLY A 430 -11.98 -41.49 -36.97
CA GLY A 430 -12.42 -41.98 -38.28
C GLY A 430 -13.17 -43.32 -38.21
N LEU A 431 -13.59 -43.83 -39.37
CA LEU A 431 -14.31 -45.09 -39.47
C LEU A 431 -13.44 -46.28 -39.04
N GLY A 432 -14.05 -47.25 -38.35
CA GLY A 432 -13.37 -48.45 -37.82
C GLY A 432 -12.63 -48.23 -36.49
N PHE A 433 -12.39 -46.99 -36.07
CA PHE A 433 -11.75 -46.69 -34.79
C PHE A 433 -12.75 -46.78 -33.62
N ASN A 434 -12.23 -47.11 -32.44
CA ASN A 434 -13.02 -47.24 -31.23
C ASN A 434 -13.60 -45.89 -30.82
N CYS A 435 -14.87 -45.90 -30.41
CA CYS A 435 -15.57 -44.71 -29.97
C CYS A 435 -16.33 -45.02 -28.67
N SER A 436 -16.50 -44.01 -27.81
CA SER A 436 -17.17 -44.13 -26.52
C SER A 436 -18.53 -43.43 -26.45
N GLN A 437 -18.76 -42.46 -27.34
CA GLN A 437 -19.95 -41.59 -27.34
C GLN A 437 -20.54 -41.45 -28.74
N PRO A 438 -21.86 -41.15 -28.87
CA PRO A 438 -22.52 -40.99 -30.17
C PRO A 438 -21.85 -39.99 -31.13
N ASP A 439 -21.34 -38.88 -30.59
CA ASP A 439 -20.76 -37.77 -31.37
C ASP A 439 -19.25 -37.92 -31.64
N ALA A 440 -18.65 -39.04 -31.20
CA ALA A 440 -17.23 -39.30 -31.31
C ALA A 440 -16.74 -39.57 -32.73
N CYS A 441 -17.65 -39.80 -33.68
CA CYS A 441 -17.31 -40.10 -35.06
C CYS A 441 -17.16 -38.82 -35.89
N ASN A 442 -16.12 -38.77 -36.71
CA ASN A 442 -15.78 -37.60 -37.52
C ASN A 442 -16.81 -37.37 -38.65
N ASP A 443 -17.28 -38.45 -39.28
CA ASP A 443 -18.27 -38.38 -40.36
C ASP A 443 -19.70 -38.22 -39.81
N THR A 444 -20.47 -37.29 -40.38
CA THR A 444 -21.85 -36.98 -39.95
C THR A 444 -22.86 -38.11 -40.19
N ASN A 445 -22.58 -39.00 -41.13
CA ASN A 445 -23.37 -40.18 -41.45
C ASN A 445 -22.80 -41.46 -40.79
N ALA A 446 -21.86 -41.32 -39.86
CA ALA A 446 -21.42 -42.39 -38.98
C ALA A 446 -22.18 -42.36 -37.63
N LEU A 447 -22.17 -43.48 -36.92
CA LEU A 447 -22.64 -43.60 -35.56
C LEU A 447 -21.61 -44.40 -34.73
N CYS A 448 -21.58 -44.13 -33.43
CA CYS A 448 -20.76 -44.91 -32.52
C CYS A 448 -21.50 -46.17 -32.03
N ASN A 449 -20.92 -47.36 -32.28
CA ASN A 449 -21.40 -48.64 -31.76
C ASN A 449 -20.20 -49.48 -31.24
N GLY A 450 -19.42 -48.90 -30.33
CA GLY A 450 -18.12 -49.44 -29.89
C GLY A 450 -16.97 -49.10 -30.83
N SER A 451 -17.26 -49.00 -32.13
CA SER A 451 -16.41 -48.35 -33.15
C SER A 451 -17.28 -47.47 -34.05
N CYS A 452 -16.66 -46.50 -34.72
CA CYS A 452 -17.35 -45.66 -35.70
C CYS A 452 -17.71 -46.46 -36.95
N ILE A 453 -19.01 -46.57 -37.23
CA ILE A 453 -19.56 -47.30 -38.36
C ILE A 453 -20.59 -46.45 -39.10
N CYS A 454 -20.77 -46.68 -40.40
CA CYS A 454 -21.79 -45.96 -41.16
C CYS A 454 -23.21 -46.28 -40.70
N GLN A 455 -24.05 -45.25 -40.65
CA GLN A 455 -25.48 -45.36 -40.37
C GLN A 455 -26.18 -46.21 -41.45
N PRO A 456 -27.34 -46.84 -41.14
CA PRO A 456 -28.13 -47.54 -42.14
C PRO A 456 -28.44 -46.67 -43.36
N GLY A 457 -28.22 -47.21 -44.56
CA GLY A 457 -28.33 -46.45 -45.83
C GLY A 457 -27.00 -45.87 -46.32
N TYR A 458 -25.92 -45.97 -45.55
CA TYR A 458 -24.57 -45.55 -45.94
C TYR A 458 -23.58 -46.72 -45.88
N TYR A 459 -22.46 -46.59 -46.58
CA TYR A 459 -21.36 -47.55 -46.58
C TYR A 459 -20.00 -46.84 -46.54
N ASP A 460 -18.99 -47.55 -46.07
CA ASP A 460 -17.60 -47.12 -46.06
C ASP A 460 -16.96 -47.38 -47.44
N ASP A 461 -16.57 -46.31 -48.12
CA ASP A 461 -16.08 -46.31 -49.51
C ASP A 461 -14.56 -46.47 -49.67
N THR A 462 -13.82 -46.38 -48.56
CA THR A 462 -12.36 -46.38 -48.50
C THR A 462 -11.82 -47.62 -47.77
N GLY A 463 -12.67 -48.26 -46.95
CA GLY A 463 -12.41 -49.51 -46.28
C GLY A 463 -12.08 -49.33 -44.80
N VAL A 464 -12.27 -50.41 -44.03
CA VAL A 464 -12.20 -50.38 -42.56
C VAL A 464 -10.83 -49.91 -42.08
N ASN A 465 -10.82 -48.94 -41.15
CA ASN A 465 -9.64 -48.29 -40.53
C ASN A 465 -8.98 -47.17 -41.37
N ASP A 466 -9.76 -46.44 -42.17
CA ASP A 466 -9.30 -45.19 -42.78
C ASP A 466 -9.65 -44.00 -41.87
N THR A 467 -8.66 -43.16 -41.58
CA THR A 467 -8.85 -41.90 -40.84
C THR A 467 -9.62 -40.86 -41.65
N ASP A 468 -9.58 -40.98 -42.99
CA ASP A 468 -10.29 -40.11 -43.92
C ASP A 468 -11.58 -40.76 -44.44
N GLY A 469 -11.96 -41.92 -43.89
CA GLY A 469 -13.08 -42.69 -44.39
C GLY A 469 -14.40 -41.94 -44.26
N THR A 470 -15.10 -41.82 -45.39
CA THR A 470 -16.40 -41.15 -45.47
C THR A 470 -17.53 -42.15 -45.65
N CYS A 471 -18.65 -41.89 -44.98
CA CYS A 471 -19.85 -42.67 -45.16
C CYS A 471 -20.62 -42.16 -46.38
N THR A 472 -20.56 -42.93 -47.46
CA THR A 472 -21.20 -42.62 -48.73
C THR A 472 -22.56 -43.30 -48.82
N GLU A 473 -23.55 -42.62 -49.40
CA GLU A 473 -24.91 -43.13 -49.53
C GLU A 473 -24.94 -44.40 -50.40
N LYS A 474 -25.65 -45.42 -49.94
CA LYS A 474 -25.86 -46.65 -50.70
C LYS A 474 -26.79 -46.40 -51.89
N VAL A 475 -26.51 -47.07 -52.99
CA VAL A 475 -27.27 -46.91 -54.23
C VAL A 475 -28.34 -47.98 -54.39
N GLY A 476 -29.40 -47.64 -55.13
CA GLY A 476 -30.49 -48.55 -55.48
C GLY A 476 -30.09 -49.62 -56.51
N LEU A 477 -31.01 -50.55 -56.79
CA LEU A 477 -30.79 -51.58 -57.82
C LEU A 477 -30.56 -50.98 -59.20
N GLY A 478 -29.71 -51.59 -60.01
CA GLY A 478 -29.36 -51.12 -61.34
C GLY A 478 -28.39 -49.93 -61.40
N SER A 479 -28.12 -49.25 -60.29
CA SER A 479 -27.05 -48.26 -60.23
C SER A 479 -25.67 -48.93 -60.33
N ASN A 480 -24.72 -48.21 -60.91
CA ASN A 480 -23.32 -48.62 -60.93
C ASN A 480 -22.78 -48.71 -59.50
N CYS A 481 -21.93 -49.69 -59.26
CA CYS A 481 -21.28 -49.86 -57.97
C CYS A 481 -19.85 -50.39 -58.18
N THR A 482 -19.01 -50.13 -57.21
CA THR A 482 -17.60 -50.54 -57.17
C THR A 482 -17.26 -51.37 -55.93
N HIS A 483 -18.03 -51.21 -54.84
CA HIS A 483 -17.80 -51.90 -53.58
C HIS A 483 -18.93 -52.88 -53.26
N SER A 484 -18.62 -54.00 -52.61
CA SER A 484 -19.58 -55.07 -52.33
C SER A 484 -20.77 -54.63 -51.46
N ASN A 485 -20.60 -53.57 -50.65
CA ASN A 485 -21.56 -53.12 -49.65
C ASN A 485 -22.30 -51.83 -50.05
N GLU A 486 -22.08 -51.36 -51.28
CA GLU A 486 -22.64 -50.12 -51.84
C GLU A 486 -24.13 -50.24 -52.17
N CYS A 487 -24.66 -51.45 -52.29
CA CYS A 487 -26.07 -51.68 -52.60
C CYS A 487 -26.96 -51.54 -51.36
N ASN A 488 -28.04 -50.76 -51.50
CA ASN A 488 -28.95 -50.46 -50.39
C ASN A 488 -29.77 -51.68 -49.94
N ASP A 489 -30.21 -52.51 -50.89
CA ASP A 489 -30.97 -53.72 -50.59
C ASP A 489 -30.08 -54.82 -49.99
N THR A 490 -30.52 -55.42 -48.89
CA THR A 490 -29.77 -56.46 -48.15
C THR A 490 -29.54 -57.73 -48.97
N TYR A 491 -30.41 -58.02 -49.94
CA TYR A 491 -30.30 -59.17 -50.84
C TYR A 491 -29.75 -58.78 -52.21
N ALA A 492 -29.16 -57.59 -52.35
CA ALA A 492 -28.39 -57.18 -53.52
C ALA A 492 -26.89 -57.42 -53.31
N THR A 493 -26.15 -57.51 -54.39
CA THR A 493 -24.68 -57.53 -54.38
C THR A 493 -24.14 -56.71 -55.54
N CYS A 494 -22.95 -56.16 -55.35
CA CYS A 494 -22.28 -55.39 -56.39
C CYS A 494 -21.49 -56.29 -57.34
N ASN A 495 -21.82 -56.25 -58.63
CA ASN A 495 -21.04 -56.87 -59.70
C ASN A 495 -20.88 -55.89 -60.87
N GLY A 496 -20.40 -54.67 -60.59
CA GLY A 496 -20.37 -53.53 -61.51
C GLY A 496 -21.67 -52.72 -61.52
N THR A 497 -22.81 -53.37 -61.30
CA THR A 497 -24.09 -52.75 -60.93
C THR A 497 -24.72 -53.49 -59.76
N CYS A 498 -25.54 -52.79 -58.96
CA CYS A 498 -26.28 -53.40 -57.87
C CYS A 498 -27.40 -54.29 -58.41
N ALA A 499 -27.28 -55.60 -58.19
CA ALA A 499 -28.24 -56.59 -58.68
C ALA A 499 -28.61 -57.58 -57.57
N CYS A 500 -29.80 -58.17 -57.67
CA CYS A 500 -30.25 -59.16 -56.70
C CYS A 500 -29.35 -60.40 -56.70
N GLN A 501 -29.04 -60.89 -55.49
CA GLN A 501 -28.30 -62.11 -55.27
C GLN A 501 -29.06 -63.32 -55.82
N PHE A 502 -28.34 -64.43 -56.04
CA PHE A 502 -28.95 -65.68 -56.51
C PHE A 502 -30.11 -66.10 -55.58
N GLY A 503 -31.24 -66.47 -56.19
CA GLY A 503 -32.47 -66.80 -55.45
C GLY A 503 -33.41 -65.61 -55.20
N TYR A 504 -33.06 -64.40 -55.65
CA TYR A 504 -33.90 -63.20 -55.55
C TYR A 504 -34.11 -62.56 -56.94
N TYR A 505 -35.14 -61.72 -57.08
CA TYR A 505 -35.44 -60.96 -58.29
C TYR A 505 -35.87 -59.53 -57.98
N ASP A 506 -35.69 -58.62 -58.93
CA ASP A 506 -36.14 -57.22 -58.83
C ASP A 506 -37.65 -57.12 -59.12
N ASN A 507 -38.41 -56.67 -58.12
CA ASN A 507 -39.87 -56.56 -58.23
C ASN A 507 -40.37 -55.54 -59.25
N ASN A 508 -39.53 -54.59 -59.66
CA ASN A 508 -39.87 -53.51 -60.59
C ASN A 508 -39.25 -53.70 -61.99
N GLY A 509 -38.74 -54.90 -62.28
CA GLY A 509 -38.07 -55.24 -63.54
C GLY A 509 -36.56 -55.06 -63.46
N VAL A 510 -35.82 -55.67 -64.38
CA VAL A 510 -34.34 -55.76 -64.30
C VAL A 510 -33.70 -54.38 -64.09
N ASN A 511 -33.03 -54.22 -62.95
CA ASN A 511 -32.16 -53.08 -62.63
C ASN A 511 -32.92 -51.74 -62.48
N ASN A 512 -34.05 -51.75 -61.77
CA ASN A 512 -34.77 -50.52 -61.48
C ASN A 512 -34.29 -49.90 -60.15
N ALA A 513 -33.88 -48.63 -60.15
CA ALA A 513 -33.37 -47.93 -58.96
C ALA A 513 -34.32 -47.93 -57.75
N SER A 514 -35.63 -48.09 -57.96
CA SER A 514 -36.63 -48.20 -56.90
C SER A 514 -37.05 -49.65 -56.60
N GLY A 515 -36.39 -50.62 -57.21
CA GLY A 515 -36.62 -52.04 -57.02
C GLY A 515 -36.18 -52.53 -55.63
N ILE A 516 -36.81 -53.62 -55.19
CA ILE A 516 -36.46 -54.38 -53.98
C ILE A 516 -36.25 -55.83 -54.41
N CYS A 517 -35.23 -56.48 -53.84
CA CYS A 517 -34.95 -57.88 -54.10
C CYS A 517 -35.92 -58.79 -53.33
N ILE A 518 -36.81 -59.44 -54.07
CA ILE A 518 -37.81 -60.37 -53.52
C ILE A 518 -37.32 -61.82 -53.74
N PRO A 519 -37.46 -62.71 -52.75
CA PRO A 519 -37.16 -64.13 -52.93
C PRO A 519 -37.93 -64.74 -54.10
N LYS A 520 -37.23 -65.50 -54.94
CA LYS A 520 -37.86 -66.31 -55.99
C LYS A 520 -38.65 -67.45 -55.36
N VAL A 521 -39.77 -67.80 -55.98
CA VAL A 521 -40.66 -68.86 -55.52
C VAL A 521 -40.49 -70.14 -56.35
N GLY A 522 -40.77 -71.28 -55.73
CA GLY A 522 -40.71 -72.59 -56.40
C GLY A 522 -41.84 -72.81 -57.42
N LEU A 523 -41.78 -73.92 -58.13
CA LEU A 523 -42.86 -74.32 -59.05
C LEU A 523 -44.20 -74.51 -58.33
N GLY A 524 -45.28 -74.07 -58.97
CA GLY A 524 -46.65 -74.16 -58.45
C GLY A 524 -47.04 -73.05 -57.46
N PHE A 525 -46.10 -72.20 -57.03
CA PHE A 525 -46.40 -71.03 -56.20
C PHE A 525 -46.83 -69.83 -57.04
N ASN A 526 -47.64 -68.95 -56.44
CA ASN A 526 -48.11 -67.73 -57.08
C ASN A 526 -46.93 -66.79 -57.38
N CYS A 527 -46.97 -66.20 -58.56
CA CYS A 527 -45.96 -65.24 -59.00
C CYS A 527 -46.65 -64.07 -59.70
N SER A 528 -46.07 -62.88 -59.57
CA SER A 528 -46.58 -61.64 -60.17
C SER A 528 -45.61 -61.01 -61.16
N HIS A 529 -44.42 -61.57 -61.32
CA HIS A 529 -43.33 -61.02 -62.14
C HIS A 529 -42.63 -62.12 -62.95
N PRO A 530 -42.25 -61.89 -64.22
CA PRO A 530 -41.57 -62.88 -65.07
C PRO A 530 -40.38 -63.59 -64.43
N ASP A 531 -39.58 -62.88 -63.63
CA ASP A 531 -38.33 -63.40 -63.03
C ASP A 531 -38.52 -64.02 -61.64
N ALA A 532 -39.78 -64.08 -61.17
CA ALA A 532 -40.11 -64.55 -59.82
C ALA A 532 -39.89 -66.05 -59.60
N CYS A 533 -39.69 -66.83 -60.67
CA CYS A 533 -39.54 -68.28 -60.57
C CYS A 533 -38.08 -68.67 -60.32
N ASN A 534 -37.87 -69.53 -59.32
CA ASN A 534 -36.53 -69.94 -58.90
C ASN A 534 -35.82 -70.82 -59.96
N ASP A 535 -36.58 -71.64 -60.68
CA ASP A 535 -36.06 -72.51 -61.74
C ASP A 535 -35.87 -71.71 -63.05
N THR A 536 -34.68 -71.82 -63.65
CA THR A 536 -34.32 -71.10 -64.89
C THR A 536 -35.15 -71.52 -66.10
N ASN A 537 -35.78 -72.69 -66.05
CA ASN A 537 -36.69 -73.19 -67.09
C ASN A 537 -38.16 -73.03 -66.71
N ALA A 538 -38.46 -72.20 -65.71
CA ALA A 538 -39.82 -71.82 -65.35
C ALA A 538 -40.13 -70.38 -65.78
N VAL A 539 -41.39 -70.13 -66.09
CA VAL A 539 -41.93 -68.82 -66.43
C VAL A 539 -43.11 -68.52 -65.53
N CYS A 540 -43.27 -67.25 -65.16
CA CYS A 540 -44.43 -66.80 -64.41
C CYS A 540 -45.65 -66.61 -65.31
N ASN A 541 -46.75 -67.33 -65.03
CA ASN A 541 -48.05 -67.13 -65.64
C ASN A 541 -49.15 -67.10 -64.57
N GLY A 542 -49.00 -66.21 -63.59
CA GLY A 542 -49.81 -66.18 -62.35
C GLY A 542 -49.37 -67.22 -61.31
N THR A 543 -48.82 -68.35 -61.75
CA THR A 543 -48.03 -69.30 -60.95
C THR A 543 -46.77 -69.68 -61.71
N CYS A 544 -45.72 -70.11 -60.99
CA CYS A 544 -44.49 -70.57 -61.61
C CYS A 544 -44.70 -71.94 -62.27
N ILE A 545 -44.64 -71.96 -63.60
CA ILE A 545 -44.84 -73.16 -64.43
C ILE A 545 -43.64 -73.38 -65.36
N CYS A 546 -43.40 -74.62 -65.78
CA CYS A 546 -42.31 -74.91 -66.71
C CYS A 546 -42.58 -74.32 -68.10
N GLN A 547 -41.54 -73.73 -68.69
CA GLN A 547 -41.58 -73.22 -70.06
C GLN A 547 -41.81 -74.36 -71.07
N PRO A 548 -42.29 -74.06 -72.30
CA PRO A 548 -42.45 -75.06 -73.34
C PRO A 548 -41.18 -75.90 -73.56
N GLY A 549 -41.33 -77.21 -73.71
CA GLY A 549 -40.21 -78.15 -73.77
C GLY A 549 -39.73 -78.69 -72.42
N TYR A 550 -40.32 -78.25 -71.29
CA TYR A 550 -40.00 -78.74 -69.95
C TYR A 550 -41.28 -79.22 -69.22
N TYR A 551 -41.12 -80.10 -68.23
CA TYR A 551 -42.20 -80.58 -67.37
C TYR A 551 -41.82 -80.45 -65.89
N ASN A 552 -42.82 -80.27 -65.03
CA ASN A 552 -42.60 -80.15 -63.59
C ASN A 552 -42.30 -81.54 -63.00
N ASP A 553 -41.04 -81.79 -62.66
CA ASP A 553 -40.65 -82.96 -61.92
C ASP A 553 -40.70 -82.68 -60.41
N THR A 554 -41.91 -82.76 -59.84
CA THR A 554 -42.09 -82.90 -58.39
C THR A 554 -41.44 -84.23 -57.96
N GLY A 555 -40.20 -84.19 -57.49
CA GLY A 555 -39.51 -85.40 -57.03
C GLY A 555 -40.34 -86.19 -56.00
N VAL A 556 -39.88 -87.39 -55.63
CA VAL A 556 -40.62 -88.33 -54.76
C VAL A 556 -41.04 -87.74 -53.38
N ASN A 557 -40.50 -86.57 -53.00
CA ASN A 557 -40.77 -85.87 -51.74
C ASN A 557 -41.57 -84.55 -51.88
N GLY A 558 -42.07 -84.20 -53.07
CA GLY A 558 -43.23 -83.31 -53.22
C GLY A 558 -43.11 -81.81 -52.87
N THR A 559 -41.96 -81.27 -52.45
CA THR A 559 -41.89 -79.87 -51.98
C THR A 559 -41.29 -78.87 -52.94
N ASP A 560 -40.34 -79.26 -53.81
CA ASP A 560 -39.70 -78.33 -54.75
C ASP A 560 -39.62 -78.96 -56.14
N GLY A 561 -40.58 -78.65 -56.99
CA GLY A 561 -40.56 -79.10 -58.39
C GLY A 561 -39.39 -78.45 -59.14
N ILE A 562 -38.72 -79.23 -59.99
CA ILE A 562 -37.69 -78.74 -60.93
C ILE A 562 -38.21 -78.95 -62.35
N CYS A 563 -38.01 -77.98 -63.24
CA CYS A 563 -38.35 -78.11 -64.64
C CYS A 563 -37.31 -78.97 -65.35
N LYS A 564 -37.71 -80.18 -65.73
CA LYS A 564 -36.87 -81.09 -66.52
C LYS A 564 -37.26 -81.04 -67.98
N ALA A 565 -36.26 -81.10 -68.84
CA ALA A 565 -36.49 -81.16 -70.28
C ALA A 565 -37.38 -82.36 -70.61
N LYS A 566 -38.39 -82.13 -71.44
CA LYS A 566 -39.19 -83.19 -72.02
C LYS A 566 -38.31 -84.00 -72.96
N VAL A 567 -38.57 -85.30 -73.03
CA VAL A 567 -37.81 -86.24 -73.85
C VAL A 567 -38.55 -86.52 -75.16
N GLY A 568 -37.77 -86.79 -76.22
CA GLY A 568 -38.30 -87.13 -77.53
C GLY A 568 -39.05 -88.47 -77.57
N LEU A 569 -39.72 -88.74 -78.69
CA LEU A 569 -40.36 -90.05 -78.91
C LEU A 569 -39.36 -91.20 -78.77
N GLY A 570 -39.83 -92.34 -78.26
CA GLY A 570 -39.00 -93.53 -77.98
C GLY A 570 -38.09 -93.41 -76.75
N SER A 571 -37.86 -92.21 -76.22
CA SER A 571 -37.00 -92.01 -75.04
C SER A 571 -37.67 -92.48 -73.75
N LYS A 572 -36.86 -92.96 -72.79
CA LYS A 572 -37.36 -93.35 -71.46
C LYS A 572 -37.91 -92.15 -70.71
N CYS A 573 -39.05 -92.33 -70.07
CA CYS A 573 -39.75 -91.28 -69.35
C CYS A 573 -40.33 -91.84 -68.05
N SER A 574 -40.55 -90.96 -67.06
CA SER A 574 -41.01 -91.36 -65.72
C SER A 574 -42.39 -90.80 -65.33
N LYS A 575 -42.91 -89.82 -66.08
CA LYS A 575 -44.17 -89.11 -65.79
C LYS A 575 -44.93 -88.79 -67.08
N LEU A 576 -46.26 -88.73 -67.00
CA LEU A 576 -47.16 -88.55 -68.15
C LEU A 576 -46.78 -87.36 -69.05
N ASP A 577 -46.42 -86.22 -68.45
CA ASP A 577 -46.14 -84.96 -69.17
C ASP A 577 -44.68 -84.82 -69.64
N ALA A 578 -43.87 -85.88 -69.49
CA ALA A 578 -42.44 -85.84 -69.79
C ALA A 578 -42.12 -85.93 -71.29
N CYS A 579 -43.11 -86.12 -72.16
CA CYS A 579 -42.90 -86.26 -73.60
C CYS A 579 -42.97 -84.91 -74.32
N ASN A 580 -42.04 -84.67 -75.26
CA ASN A 580 -41.91 -83.39 -75.96
C ASN A 580 -43.14 -83.10 -76.84
N ASP A 581 -43.64 -84.15 -77.51
CA ASP A 581 -44.82 -84.08 -78.35
C ASP A 581 -46.12 -84.06 -77.53
N THR A 582 -47.02 -83.11 -77.82
CA THR A 582 -48.31 -82.95 -77.12
C THR A 582 -49.27 -84.13 -77.32
N ASN A 583 -49.11 -84.89 -78.40
CA ASN A 583 -49.87 -86.08 -78.72
C ASN A 583 -49.12 -87.36 -78.30
N ALA A 584 -48.04 -87.27 -77.55
CA ALA A 584 -47.37 -88.40 -76.91
C ALA A 584 -47.74 -88.50 -75.42
N VAL A 585 -47.60 -89.70 -74.86
CA VAL A 585 -47.79 -89.96 -73.43
C VAL A 585 -46.68 -90.89 -72.94
N CYS A 586 -46.24 -90.66 -71.70
CA CYS A 586 -45.25 -91.54 -71.09
C CYS A 586 -45.86 -92.86 -70.60
N LYS A 587 -45.37 -93.99 -71.11
CA LYS A 587 -45.68 -95.35 -70.61
C LYS A 587 -44.39 -96.13 -70.32
N GLY A 588 -43.43 -95.50 -69.64
CA GLY A 588 -42.06 -95.99 -69.47
C GLY A 588 -41.11 -95.56 -70.60
N THR A 589 -41.66 -95.37 -71.80
CA THR A 589 -41.07 -94.60 -72.91
C THR A 589 -42.13 -93.67 -73.50
N CYS A 590 -41.71 -92.58 -74.14
CA CYS A 590 -42.61 -91.67 -74.81
C CYS A 590 -43.18 -92.31 -76.08
N VAL A 591 -44.50 -92.52 -76.10
CA VAL A 591 -45.22 -93.17 -77.19
C VAL A 591 -46.44 -92.35 -77.60
N CYS A 592 -46.84 -92.40 -78.87
CA CYS A 592 -48.02 -91.67 -79.33
C CYS A 592 -49.30 -92.12 -78.61
N GLN A 593 -50.15 -91.15 -78.29
CA GLN A 593 -51.48 -91.38 -77.74
C GLN A 593 -52.37 -92.08 -78.78
N PRO A 594 -53.41 -92.82 -78.35
CA PRO A 594 -54.35 -93.47 -79.27
C PRO A 594 -54.92 -92.46 -80.29
N GLY A 595 -54.85 -92.79 -81.58
CA GLY A 595 -55.27 -91.91 -82.69
C GLY A 595 -54.12 -91.18 -83.39
N PHE A 596 -52.89 -91.29 -82.87
CA PHE A 596 -51.68 -90.73 -83.46
C PHE A 596 -50.61 -91.80 -83.68
N TYR A 597 -49.74 -91.60 -84.67
CA TYR A 597 -48.63 -92.50 -84.99
C TYR A 597 -47.33 -91.72 -85.19
N ASP A 598 -46.20 -92.39 -84.93
CA ASP A 598 -44.87 -91.88 -85.24
C ASP A 598 -44.66 -91.95 -86.76
N ASP A 599 -44.57 -90.79 -87.41
CA ASP A 599 -44.42 -90.65 -88.86
C ASP A 599 -42.99 -90.90 -89.36
N THR A 600 -42.01 -90.90 -88.45
CA THR A 600 -40.59 -91.07 -88.77
C THR A 600 -40.10 -92.51 -88.71
N GLY A 601 -40.81 -93.38 -87.96
CA GLY A 601 -40.51 -94.80 -87.89
C GLY A 601 -39.28 -95.14 -87.05
N VAL A 602 -39.51 -95.41 -85.76
CA VAL A 602 -38.61 -96.10 -84.82
C VAL A 602 -37.29 -95.39 -84.50
N ASN A 603 -37.27 -94.77 -83.30
CA ASN A 603 -36.11 -94.20 -82.59
C ASN A 603 -35.49 -92.93 -83.19
N ASP A 604 -36.29 -92.05 -83.77
CA ASP A 604 -35.87 -90.65 -83.94
C ASP A 604 -36.25 -89.84 -82.69
N THR A 605 -35.27 -89.15 -82.10
CA THR A 605 -35.49 -88.26 -80.95
C THR A 605 -36.32 -87.03 -81.31
N ASP A 606 -36.49 -86.75 -82.60
CA ASP A 606 -37.21 -85.59 -83.12
C ASP A 606 -38.57 -85.96 -83.77
N GLY A 607 -38.99 -87.23 -83.67
CA GLY A 607 -40.26 -87.70 -84.24
C GLY A 607 -41.48 -86.97 -83.69
N VAL A 608 -42.51 -86.78 -84.53
CA VAL A 608 -43.76 -86.09 -84.18
C VAL A 608 -44.92 -87.07 -84.30
N CYS A 609 -45.80 -87.10 -83.31
CA CYS A 609 -47.02 -87.89 -83.36
C CYS A 609 -48.04 -87.22 -84.26
N THR A 610 -48.23 -87.77 -85.46
CA THR A 610 -49.17 -87.27 -86.45
C THR A 610 -50.51 -87.98 -86.34
N ALA A 611 -51.60 -87.23 -86.56
CA ALA A 611 -52.94 -87.79 -86.51
C ALA A 611 -53.14 -88.81 -87.63
N SER A 612 -53.67 -89.99 -87.32
CA SER A 612 -54.08 -90.95 -88.34
C SER A 612 -55.24 -90.35 -89.15
N MET A 613 -54.96 -89.90 -90.38
CA MET A 613 -55.98 -89.39 -91.30
C MET A 613 -56.82 -90.50 -91.96
N PHE A 614 -56.56 -91.77 -91.68
CA PHE A 614 -57.32 -92.90 -92.22
C PHE A 614 -57.34 -94.09 -91.25
N MET A 615 -58.48 -94.34 -90.62
CA MET A 615 -59.45 -95.36 -91.06
C MET A 615 -60.78 -95.20 -90.34
#